data_AF-A0A3R7AMQ3-F1
#
_entry.id   AF-A0A3R7AMQ3-F1
#
_cell.length_a   1.000
_cell.length_b   1.000
_cell.length_c   1.000
_cell.angle_alpha   90.00
_cell.angle_beta   90.00
_cell.angle_gamma   90.00
#
_symmetry.space_group_name_H-M   'P 1'
#
loop_
_entity.id
_entity.type
_entity.pdbx_description
1 polymer ?
#
loop_
_entity_poly.entity_id
_entity_poly.type
_entity_poly.pdbx_seq_one_letter_code
_entity_poly.pdbx_strand_id
1 'polypeptide(L)' 'MSTEEGGFGLKLAEKFFGFILLIIGALALYYTVTSFNALEAFAGFFVALSLVPLALGIFLMFLAKTE' A
#
# COMPACT_ATOMS: atom_id res chain seq x y z
N MET A 1 13.40 17.54 28.15
CA MET A 1 13.85 16.86 26.92
C MET A 1 12.87 15.73 26.70
N SER A 2 11.85 15.94 25.85
CA SER A 2 10.75 14.98 25.66
C SER A 2 11.13 14.01 24.53
N THR A 3 11.82 12.93 24.88
CA THR A 3 12.40 11.99 23.90
C THR A 3 11.46 10.83 23.53
N GLU A 4 10.27 10.73 24.14
CA GLU A 4 9.37 9.57 23.96
C GLU A 4 8.12 9.84 23.09
N GLU A 5 7.74 11.09 22.85
CA GLU A 5 6.49 11.43 22.15
C GLU A 5 6.56 11.28 20.61
N GLY A 6 7.76 11.24 20.03
CA GLY A 6 7.95 11.13 18.57
C GLY A 6 7.73 9.72 18.00
N GLY A 7 7.91 8.67 18.82
CA GLY A 7 7.89 7.28 18.34
C GLY A 7 6.49 6.71 18.12
N PHE A 8 5.55 7.03 19.02
CA PHE A 8 4.21 6.48 18.96
C PHE A 8 3.39 7.05 17.80
N GLY A 9 3.41 8.38 17.62
CA GLY A 9 2.70 9.06 16.54
C GLY A 9 3.21 8.64 15.15
N LEU A 10 4.53 8.46 15.02
CA LEU A 10 5.13 7.99 13.78
C LEU A 10 4.71 6.56 13.45
N LYS A 11 4.77 5.62 14.41
CA LYS A 11 4.34 4.23 14.21
C LYS A 11 2.84 4.14 13.86
N LEU A 12 2.00 4.98 14.44
CA LEU A 12 0.58 5.03 14.11
C LEU A 12 0.37 5.57 12.69
N ALA A 13 1.08 6.64 12.31
CA ALA A 13 1.03 7.21 10.97
C ALA A 13 1.50 6.20 9.91
N GLU A 14 2.59 5.48 10.15
CA GLU A 14 3.11 4.42 9.27
C GLU A 14 2.05 3.35 9.00
N LYS A 15 1.42 2.82 10.05
CA LYS A 15 0.35 1.81 9.90
C LYS A 15 -0.88 2.35 9.19
N PHE A 16 -1.28 3.59 9.48
CA PHE A 16 -2.42 4.23 8.84
C PHE A 16 -2.19 4.47 7.34
N PHE A 17 -1.03 5.01 6.96
CA PHE A 17 -0.65 5.16 5.56
C PHE A 17 -0.46 3.83 4.86
N GLY A 18 0.12 2.83 5.54
CA GLY A 18 0.22 1.47 5.03
C GLY A 18 -1.15 0.88 4.70
N PHE A 19 -2.12 1.04 5.59
CA PHE A 19 -3.50 0.60 5.38
C PHE A 19 -4.18 1.33 4.21
N ILE A 20 -4.00 2.65 4.08
CA ILE A 20 -4.52 3.40 2.93
C ILE A 20 -3.93 2.87 1.61
N LEU A 21 -2.62 2.62 1.56
CA LEU A 21 -1.95 2.08 0.38
C LEU A 21 -2.48 0.67 0.03
N LEU A 22 -2.77 -0.16 1.03
CA LEU A 22 -3.40 -1.45 0.81
C LEU A 22 -4.78 -1.30 0.15
N ILE A 23 -5.61 -0.38 0.64
CA ILE A 23 -6.93 -0.10 0.05
C ILE A 23 -6.77 0.38 -1.38
N ILE A 24 -5.89 1.35 -1.64
CA ILE A 24 -5.65 1.89 -2.98
C ILE A 24 -5.17 0.79 -3.93
N GLY A 25 -4.21 -0.03 -3.50
CA GLY A 25 -3.69 -1.13 -4.30
C GLY A 25 -4.73 -2.22 -4.57
N ALA A 26 -5.57 -2.55 -3.58
CA ALA A 26 -6.66 -3.50 -3.74
C ALA A 26 -7.72 -2.98 -4.72
N LEU A 27 -8.09 -1.70 -4.64
CA LEU A 27 -9.02 -1.08 -5.58
C LEU A 27 -8.42 -1.02 -6.99
N ALA A 28 -7.15 -0.63 -7.13
CA ALA A 28 -6.46 -0.62 -8.42
C ALA A 28 -6.44 -2.01 -9.06
N LEU A 29 -6.12 -3.05 -8.27
CA LEU A 29 -6.13 -4.43 -8.75
C LEU A 29 -7.54 -4.88 -9.14
N TYR A 30 -8.54 -4.58 -8.31
CA TYR A 30 -9.94 -4.89 -8.58
C TYR A 30 -10.39 -4.29 -9.91
N TYR A 31 -10.19 -2.99 -10.11
CA TYR A 31 -10.58 -2.31 -11.35
C TYR A 31 -9.81 -2.81 -12.57
N THR A 32 -8.54 -3.18 -12.39
CA THR A 32 -7.72 -3.78 -13.46
C THR A 32 -8.29 -5.13 -13.88
N VAL A 33 -8.67 -5.97 -12.93
CA VAL A 33 -9.23 -7.31 -13.19
C VAL A 33 -10.65 -7.21 -13.75
N THR A 34 -11.51 -6.32 -13.23
CA THR A 34 -12.86 -6.14 -13.77
C THR A 34 -12.85 -5.50 -15.16
N SER A 35 -11.83 -4.70 -15.47
CA SER A 35 -11.67 -4.02 -16.75
C SER A 35 -10.66 -4.71 -17.67
N PHE A 36 -10.34 -5.99 -17.42
CA PHE A 36 -9.26 -6.70 -18.11
C PHE A 36 -9.42 -6.68 -19.63
N ASN A 37 -10.66 -6.87 -20.12
CA ASN A 37 -10.98 -6.82 -21.55
C ASN A 37 -10.82 -5.41 -22.16
N ALA A 38 -10.99 -4.34 -21.37
CA ALA A 38 -10.80 -2.97 -21.85
C ALA A 38 -9.32 -2.55 -21.86
N LEU A 39 -8.49 -3.18 -21.03
CA LEU A 39 -7.04 -2.94 -20.97
C LEU A 39 -6.25 -3.77 -21.98
N GLU A 40 -6.81 -4.90 -22.44
CA GLU A 40 -6.20 -5.82 -23.41
C GLU A 40 -4.72 -6.12 -23.07
N ALA A 41 -3.80 -5.79 -23.98
CA ALA A 41 -2.37 -6.03 -23.82
C ALA A 41 -1.72 -5.27 -22.65
N PHE A 42 -2.34 -4.19 -22.15
CA PHE A 42 -1.84 -3.42 -21.02
C PHE A 42 -2.29 -3.96 -19.66
N ALA A 43 -3.16 -4.97 -19.61
CA ALA A 43 -3.68 -5.51 -18.35
C ALA A 43 -2.55 -5.98 -17.42
N GLY A 44 -1.51 -6.63 -17.96
CA GLY A 44 -0.36 -7.07 -17.18
C GLY A 44 0.43 -5.92 -16.53
N PHE A 45 0.56 -4.79 -17.24
CA PHE A 45 1.23 -3.60 -16.72
C PHE A 45 0.45 -2.98 -15.54
N PHE A 46 -0.87 -2.87 -15.66
CA PHE A 46 -1.69 -2.34 -14.57
C PHE A 46 -1.76 -3.28 -13.38
N VAL A 47 -1.73 -4.61 -13.59
CA VAL A 47 -1.59 -5.57 -12.48
C VAL A 47 -0.28 -5.32 -11.75
N ALA A 48 0.84 -5.20 -12.47
CA ALA A 48 2.15 -4.92 -11.85
C ALA A 48 2.16 -3.59 -11.09
N LEU A 49 1.56 -2.52 -11.66
CA LEU A 49 1.41 -1.24 -10.97
C LEU A 49 0.56 -1.34 -9.70
N SER A 50 -0.48 -2.17 -9.69
CA SER A 50 -1.35 -2.39 -8.52
C SER A 50 -0.60 -3.06 -7.37
N LEU A 51 0.41 -3.87 -7.68
CA LEU A 51 1.24 -4.54 -6.67
C LEU A 51 2.19 -3.59 -5.94
N VAL A 52 2.56 -2.44 -6.54
CA VAL A 52 3.45 -1.46 -5.91
C VAL A 52 2.85 -0.87 -4.61
N PRO A 53 1.65 -0.26 -4.61
CA PRO A 53 1.04 0.24 -3.39
C PRO A 53 0.69 -0.89 -2.41
N LEU A 54 0.37 -2.10 -2.89
CA LEU A 54 0.18 -3.26 -2.00
C LEU A 54 1.48 -3.61 -1.27
N ALA A 55 2.60 -3.75 -1.99
CA ALA A 55 3.90 -4.07 -1.41
C ALA A 55 4.36 -2.98 -0.43
N LEU A 56 4.21 -1.70 -0.79
CA LEU A 56 4.53 -0.57 0.09
C LEU A 56 3.61 -0.52 1.31
N GLY A 57 2.32 -0.81 1.15
CA GLY A 57 1.35 -0.89 2.23
C GLY A 57 1.69 -1.98 3.24
N ILE A 58 2.03 -3.18 2.75
CA ILE A 58 2.54 -4.28 3.58
C ILE A 58 3.83 -3.86 4.28
N PHE A 59 4.77 -3.24 3.56
CA PHE A 59 6.04 -2.79 4.12
C PHE A 59 5.83 -1.81 5.28
N LEU A 60 5.01 -0.78 5.10
CA LEU A 60 4.73 0.21 6.16
C LEU A 60 3.94 -0.38 7.33
N MET A 61 3.11 -1.39 7.08
CA MET A 61 2.28 -1.99 8.14
C MET A 61 3.04 -3.06 8.96
N PHE A 62 3.89 -3.85 8.31
CA PHE A 62 4.50 -5.05 8.90
C PHE A 62 6.02 -5.01 9.01
N LEU A 63 6.71 -4.20 8.19
CA LEU A 63 8.17 -4.16 8.11
C LEU A 63 8.76 -2.84 8.61
N ALA A 64 7.96 -1.78 8.74
CA ALA A 64 8.35 -0.55 9.41
C ALA A 64 8.47 -0.79 10.93
N LYS A 65 9.71 -1.13 11.33
CA LYS A 65 10.25 -1.19 12.70
C LYS A 65 9.43 -1.94 13.76
N THR A 66 9.72 -3.24 13.82
CA THR A 66 9.88 -3.97 15.08
C THR A 66 11.25 -3.62 15.70
N GLU A 67 11.46 -2.35 16.04
CA GLU A 67 12.55 -1.87 16.92
C GLU A 67 12.01 -0.77 17.85
#